data_AF-A0A081GIG5-F1
#
_entry.id   AF-A0A081GIG5-F1
#
_cell.length_a   1.000
_cell.length_b   1.000
_cell.length_c   1.000
_cell.angle_alpha   90.00
_cell.angle_beta   90.00
_cell.angle_gamma   90.00
#
_symmetry.space_group_name_H-M   'P 1'
#
loop_
_entity.id
_entity.type
_entity.pdbx_description
1 polymer ?
#
loop_
_entity_poly.entity_id
_entity_poly.type
_entity_poly.pdbx_seq_one_letter_code
_entity_poly.pdbx_strand_id
1 'polypeptide(L)'
;MSQSLARLIRLLSGGFSNQTQAFDNPPLYAHILVKFRPLPHLAPGSLLLEQTYAITPGRPYRIRVLRAEQRDGELIIHNQALHEEQRFWGAVDDEERRHRIDSNDLLPLEGCTYVVREAGEGFVGEVEPGCRCLVERKGSLAYLVSSFEIDARGMRTIDRGHDPVSHEQLWGSLAGPFEFERTHDYSEEIPTSWIQV
;
A
#
# COMPACT_ATOMS: atom_id res chain seq x y z
N MET A 1 0.42 11.01 17.73
CA MET A 1 1.17 9.80 17.31
C MET A 1 2.64 9.95 17.67
N SER A 2 3.45 8.88 17.63
CA SER A 2 4.90 9.05 17.74
C SER A 2 5.46 9.78 16.52
N GLN A 3 6.64 10.40 16.68
CA GLN A 3 7.32 11.11 15.59
C GLN A 3 7.62 10.17 14.40
N SER A 4 8.01 8.93 14.71
CA SER A 4 8.28 7.89 13.71
C SER A 4 7.04 7.54 12.90
N LEU A 5 5.91 7.27 13.56
CA LEU A 5 4.64 6.97 12.90
C LEU A 5 4.17 8.15 12.04
N ALA A 6 4.28 9.38 12.55
CA ALA A 6 3.93 10.58 11.79
C ALA A 6 4.80 10.73 10.53
N ARG A 7 6.11 10.41 10.61
CA ARG A 7 7.03 10.45 9.46
C ARG A 7 6.67 9.38 8.42
N LEU A 8 6.35 8.16 8.86
CA LEU A 8 5.89 7.08 7.97
C LEU A 8 4.61 7.49 7.21
N ILE A 9 3.59 7.99 7.92
CA ILE A 9 2.33 8.42 7.31
C ILE A 9 2.57 9.57 6.32
N ARG A 10 3.42 10.55 6.63
CA ARG A 10 3.78 11.62 5.69
C ARG A 10 4.43 11.09 4.42
N LEU A 11 5.37 10.15 4.54
CA LEU A 11 6.01 9.56 3.37
C LEU A 11 5.02 8.75 2.52
N LEU A 12 4.14 7.98 3.17
CA LEU A 12 3.12 7.20 2.45
C LEU A 12 2.12 8.10 1.72
N SER A 13 1.64 9.19 2.34
CA SER A 13 0.64 10.11 1.80
C SER A 13 1.13 10.86 0.55
N GLY A 14 1.04 10.20 -0.61
CA GLY A 14 1.49 10.75 -1.88
C GLY A 14 1.02 9.92 -3.07
N GLY A 15 1.33 10.45 -4.25
CA GLY A 15 1.18 9.76 -5.53
C GLY A 15 2.54 9.30 -6.04
N PHE A 16 2.57 8.14 -6.70
CA PHE A 16 3.79 7.47 -7.14
C PHE A 16 3.60 6.87 -8.54
N SER A 17 4.65 6.87 -9.35
CA SER A 17 4.64 6.38 -10.74
C SER A 17 5.95 5.69 -11.07
N ASN A 18 5.90 4.51 -11.70
CA ASN A 18 7.10 3.82 -12.20
C ASN A 18 7.38 4.14 -13.68
N GLN A 19 6.94 5.30 -14.17
CA GLN A 19 7.00 5.66 -15.59
C GLN A 19 8.40 5.46 -16.20
N THR A 20 9.44 5.99 -15.55
CA THR A 20 10.84 5.85 -15.98
C THR A 20 11.21 4.38 -16.15
N GLN A 21 10.97 3.55 -15.12
CA GLN A 21 11.23 2.11 -15.16
C GLN A 21 10.47 1.41 -16.31
N ALA A 22 9.18 1.70 -16.47
CA ALA A 22 8.34 1.08 -17.49
C ALA A 22 8.78 1.44 -18.91
N PHE A 23 9.19 2.69 -19.14
CA PHE A 23 9.58 3.19 -20.46
C PHE A 23 11.00 2.77 -20.85
N ASP A 24 11.90 2.63 -19.88
CA ASP A 24 13.28 2.21 -20.12
C ASP A 24 13.39 0.69 -20.33
N ASN A 25 12.40 -0.10 -19.86
CA ASN A 25 12.47 -1.56 -19.85
C ASN A 25 11.25 -2.26 -20.49
N PRO A 26 10.78 -1.89 -21.70
CA PRO A 26 9.64 -2.55 -22.32
C PRO A 26 9.98 -3.98 -22.81
N PRO A 27 9.08 -4.98 -22.65
CA PRO A 27 7.75 -4.91 -22.03
C PRO A 27 7.74 -5.43 -20.57
N LEU A 28 8.87 -5.36 -19.85
CA LEU A 28 9.06 -6.05 -18.56
C LEU A 28 8.19 -5.47 -17.44
N TYR A 29 7.98 -4.16 -17.43
CA TYR A 29 7.20 -3.47 -16.42
C TYR A 29 6.04 -2.74 -17.07
N ALA A 30 4.83 -2.96 -16.56
CA ALA A 30 3.69 -2.11 -16.88
C ALA A 30 3.89 -0.73 -16.23
N HIS A 31 3.34 0.31 -16.85
CA HIS A 31 3.26 1.64 -16.23
C HIS A 31 2.11 1.67 -15.24
N ILE A 32 2.47 1.71 -13.95
CA ILE A 32 1.59 1.66 -12.78
C ILE A 32 1.63 3.00 -12.06
N LEU A 33 0.46 3.42 -11.57
CA LEU A 33 0.29 4.53 -10.65
C LEU A 33 -0.15 3.98 -9.29
N VAL A 34 0.42 4.52 -8.22
CA VAL A 34 0.05 4.18 -6.84
C VAL A 34 -0.26 5.47 -6.09
N LYS A 35 -1.38 5.53 -5.38
CA LYS A 35 -1.76 6.70 -4.57
C LYS A 35 -2.17 6.25 -3.18
N PHE A 36 -1.71 6.98 -2.17
CA PHE A 36 -2.17 6.85 -0.79
C PHE A 36 -2.74 8.18 -0.32
N ARG A 37 -3.97 8.19 0.18
CA ARG A 37 -4.67 9.38 0.66
C ARG A 37 -5.14 9.19 2.09
N PRO A 38 -4.95 10.16 2.99
CA PRO A 38 -5.52 10.10 4.34
C PRO A 38 -7.04 9.86 4.34
N LEU A 39 -7.51 9.13 5.34
CA LEU A 39 -8.93 8.95 5.68
C LEU A 39 -9.21 9.52 7.09
N PRO A 40 -9.34 10.85 7.24
CA PRO A 40 -9.47 11.51 8.55
C PRO A 40 -10.67 11.06 9.39
N HIS A 41 -11.75 10.63 8.73
CA HIS A 41 -12.99 10.19 9.37
C HIS A 41 -12.94 8.75 9.90
N LEU A 42 -11.87 8.00 9.60
CA LEU A 42 -11.61 6.67 10.14
C LEU A 42 -10.61 6.74 11.30
N ALA A 43 -10.18 5.57 11.78
CA ALA A 43 -9.18 5.48 12.84
C ALA A 43 -7.89 6.23 12.46
N PRO A 44 -7.20 6.89 13.41
CA PRO A 44 -5.96 7.59 13.12
C PRO A 44 -4.92 6.70 12.42
N GLY A 45 -4.29 7.23 11.38
CA GLY A 45 -3.31 6.50 10.56
C GLY A 45 -3.93 5.71 9.41
N SER A 46 -5.24 5.85 9.18
CA SER A 46 -5.94 5.25 8.04
C SER A 46 -5.61 5.97 6.73
N LEU A 47 -5.24 5.20 5.70
CA LEU A 47 -4.91 5.66 4.35
C LEU A 47 -5.68 4.82 3.32
N LEU A 48 -6.33 5.46 2.36
CA LEU A 48 -6.83 4.80 1.16
C LEU A 48 -5.68 4.59 0.17
N LEU A 49 -5.46 3.35 -0.25
CA LEU A 49 -4.53 2.95 -1.30
C LEU A 49 -5.30 2.59 -2.57
N GLU A 50 -4.94 3.18 -3.70
CA GLU A 50 -5.27 2.65 -5.02
C GLU A 50 -4.02 2.40 -5.87
N GLN A 51 -4.04 1.30 -6.60
CA GLN A 51 -3.04 0.95 -7.60
C GLN A 51 -3.73 0.70 -8.94
N THR A 52 -3.28 1.40 -9.98
CA THR A 52 -3.91 1.40 -11.30
C THR A 52 -2.86 1.25 -12.40
N TYR A 53 -3.27 0.71 -13.55
CA TYR A 53 -2.50 0.92 -14.77
C TYR A 53 -2.68 2.36 -15.24
N ALA A 54 -1.61 3.01 -15.68
CA ALA A 54 -1.66 4.40 -16.14
C ALA A 54 -2.62 4.63 -17.32
N ILE A 55 -2.85 3.59 -18.14
CA ILE A 55 -3.82 3.62 -19.25
C ILE A 55 -5.28 3.56 -18.81
N THR A 56 -5.56 3.15 -17.56
CA THR A 56 -6.92 3.03 -17.00
C THR A 56 -6.95 3.52 -15.53
N PRO A 57 -6.65 4.80 -15.27
CA PRO A 57 -6.43 5.29 -13.91
C PRO A 57 -7.69 5.27 -13.02
N GLY A 58 -8.90 5.22 -13.60
CA GLY A 58 -10.16 5.10 -12.85
C GLY A 58 -10.61 3.67 -12.55
N ARG A 59 -9.79 2.66 -12.86
CA ARG A 59 -10.10 1.24 -12.63
C ARG A 59 -8.92 0.59 -11.93
N PRO A 60 -8.81 0.72 -10.59
CA PRO A 60 -7.72 0.11 -9.84
C PRO A 60 -7.81 -1.40 -9.96
N TYR A 61 -6.65 -2.05 -10.12
CA TYR A 61 -6.56 -3.49 -9.96
C TYR A 61 -6.40 -3.89 -8.49
N ARG A 62 -6.08 -2.92 -7.62
CA ARG A 62 -6.02 -3.09 -6.17
C ARG A 62 -6.43 -1.79 -5.48
N ILE A 63 -7.41 -1.90 -4.58
CA ILE A 63 -7.82 -0.84 -3.65
C ILE A 63 -7.80 -1.41 -2.23
N ARG A 64 -7.24 -0.70 -1.26
CA ARG A 64 -7.16 -1.13 0.14
C ARG A 64 -7.32 0.06 1.07
N VAL A 65 -7.79 -0.19 2.27
CA VAL A 65 -7.57 0.73 3.39
C VAL A 65 -6.42 0.18 4.22
N LEU A 66 -5.39 0.99 4.39
CA LEU A 66 -4.27 0.71 5.26
C LEU A 66 -4.46 1.44 6.56
N ARG A 67 -4.04 0.85 7.68
CA ARG A 67 -3.95 1.56 8.96
C ARG A 67 -2.55 1.40 9.53
N ALA A 68 -1.79 2.50 9.53
CA ALA A 68 -0.49 2.56 10.18
C ALA A 68 -0.66 2.90 11.67
N GLU A 69 -0.03 2.12 12.54
CA GLU A 69 0.00 2.39 13.97
C GLU A 69 1.35 1.99 14.59
N GLN A 70 1.58 2.45 15.83
CA GLN A 70 2.68 1.96 16.64
C GLN A 70 2.11 1.08 17.74
N ARG A 71 2.61 -0.16 17.82
CA ARG A 71 2.19 -1.16 18.80
C ARG A 71 3.41 -1.84 19.38
N ASP A 72 3.48 -1.92 20.70
CA ASP A 72 4.56 -2.59 21.43
C ASP A 72 5.99 -2.12 21.01
N GLY A 73 6.11 -0.85 20.61
CA GLY A 73 7.35 -0.23 20.14
C GLY A 73 7.61 -0.35 18.64
N GLU A 74 6.89 -1.23 17.92
CA GLU A 74 7.04 -1.46 16.49
C GLU A 74 6.01 -0.67 15.66
N LEU A 75 6.41 -0.25 14.46
CA LEU A 75 5.47 0.29 13.49
C LEU A 75 4.84 -0.85 12.70
N ILE A 76 3.52 -0.84 12.59
CA ILE A 76 2.77 -1.84 11.84
C ILE A 76 1.79 -1.18 10.89
N ILE A 77 1.57 -1.80 9.73
CA ILE A 77 0.54 -1.39 8.77
C ILE A 77 -0.43 -2.55 8.56
N HIS A 78 -1.64 -2.40 9.05
CA HIS A 78 -2.73 -3.33 8.80
C HIS A 78 -3.27 -3.13 7.39
N ASN A 79 -3.54 -4.22 6.68
CA ASN A 79 -4.21 -4.21 5.39
C ASN A 79 -5.69 -4.58 5.56
N GLN A 80 -6.57 -3.79 4.96
CA GLN A 80 -8.01 -4.05 4.95
C GLN A 80 -8.53 -4.00 3.51
N ALA A 81 -9.25 -5.04 3.11
CA ALA A 81 -10.05 -5.02 1.90
C ALA A 81 -11.31 -4.18 2.11
N LEU A 82 -12.00 -3.86 1.00
CA LEU A 82 -13.27 -3.16 1.01
C LEU A 82 -14.38 -4.10 0.54
N HIS A 83 -15.49 -4.15 1.25
CA HIS A 83 -16.71 -4.80 0.78
C HIS A 83 -17.23 -4.05 -0.46
N GLU A 84 -17.59 -4.76 -1.53
CA GLU A 84 -18.06 -4.17 -2.80
C GLU A 84 -17.16 -3.04 -3.31
N GLU A 85 -15.85 -3.28 -3.33
CA GLU A 85 -14.80 -2.27 -3.56
C GLU A 85 -15.00 -1.40 -4.82
N GLN A 86 -15.74 -1.89 -5.83
CA GLN A 86 -16.09 -1.16 -7.05
C GLN A 86 -16.84 0.15 -6.78
N ARG A 87 -17.57 0.24 -5.66
CA ARG A 87 -18.25 1.48 -5.20
C ARG A 87 -17.26 2.62 -4.94
N PHE A 88 -16.01 2.28 -4.63
CA PHE A 88 -14.98 3.22 -4.20
C PHE A 88 -13.86 3.42 -5.22
N TRP A 89 -13.92 2.79 -6.38
CA TRP A 89 -12.90 3.00 -7.42
C TRP A 89 -12.79 4.48 -7.82
N GLY A 90 -11.58 5.02 -7.81
CA GLY A 90 -11.29 6.43 -8.07
C GLY A 90 -11.49 7.35 -6.85
N ALA A 91 -11.81 6.82 -5.67
CA ALA A 91 -11.99 7.62 -4.46
C ALA A 91 -10.69 8.31 -4.00
N VAL A 92 -9.52 7.84 -4.43
CA VAL A 92 -8.26 8.55 -4.16
C VAL A 92 -8.20 9.96 -4.76
N ASP A 93 -8.99 10.25 -5.80
CA ASP A 93 -9.06 11.58 -6.43
C ASP A 93 -10.45 12.24 -6.26
N ASP A 94 -11.39 11.58 -5.58
CA ASP A 94 -12.76 12.05 -5.35
C ASP A 94 -13.02 12.11 -3.83
N GLU A 95 -12.95 13.32 -3.28
CA GLU A 95 -13.10 13.57 -1.83
C GLU A 95 -14.46 13.11 -1.30
N GLU A 96 -15.55 13.38 -2.02
CA GLU A 96 -16.90 13.00 -1.57
C GLU A 96 -17.01 11.48 -1.51
N ARG A 97 -16.52 10.77 -2.54
CA ARG A 97 -16.52 9.31 -2.57
C ARG A 97 -15.62 8.71 -1.49
N ARG A 98 -14.48 9.33 -1.22
CA ARG A 98 -13.56 8.91 -0.14
C ARG A 98 -14.21 9.01 1.24
N HIS A 99 -14.98 10.06 1.48
CA HIS A 99 -15.72 10.25 2.74
C HIS A 99 -16.89 9.28 2.92
N ARG A 100 -17.32 8.56 1.87
CA ARG A 100 -18.35 7.52 1.97
C ARG A 100 -17.81 6.16 2.43
N ILE A 101 -16.49 5.98 2.52
CA ILE A 101 -15.88 4.75 3.04
C ILE A 101 -16.03 4.77 4.56
N ASP A 102 -16.75 3.82 5.15
CA ASP A 102 -16.90 3.71 6.60
C ASP A 102 -16.34 2.40 7.17
N SER A 103 -16.32 2.28 8.50
CA SER A 103 -15.74 1.11 9.17
C SER A 103 -16.42 -0.22 8.83
N ASN A 104 -17.69 -0.21 8.44
CA ASN A 104 -18.45 -1.40 8.04
C ASN A 104 -18.08 -1.86 6.62
N ASP A 105 -17.48 -1.00 5.80
CA ASP A 105 -16.94 -1.41 4.50
C ASP A 105 -15.60 -2.15 4.65
N LEU A 106 -14.94 -2.09 5.81
CA LEU A 106 -13.58 -2.60 5.99
C LEU A 106 -13.56 -4.08 6.39
N LEU A 107 -12.80 -4.88 5.65
CA LEU A 107 -12.57 -6.30 5.89
C LEU A 107 -11.08 -6.51 6.24
N PRO A 108 -10.72 -6.73 7.52
CA PRO A 108 -9.34 -6.99 7.92
C PRO A 108 -8.75 -8.20 7.18
N LEU A 109 -7.51 -8.06 6.71
CA LEU A 109 -6.78 -9.14 6.06
C LEU A 109 -5.78 -9.76 7.04
N GLU A 110 -6.16 -10.90 7.61
CA GLU A 110 -5.30 -11.65 8.53
C GLU A 110 -4.01 -12.11 7.84
N GLY A 111 -2.90 -12.05 8.58
CA GLY A 111 -1.59 -12.49 8.09
C GLY A 111 -0.93 -11.53 7.10
N CYS A 112 -1.60 -10.46 6.69
CA CYS A 112 -1.13 -9.47 5.71
C CYS A 112 -0.65 -8.15 6.35
N THR A 113 -0.37 -8.15 7.65
CA THR A 113 0.17 -6.96 8.32
C THR A 113 1.63 -6.77 7.95
N TYR A 114 2.04 -5.54 7.65
CA TYR A 114 3.45 -5.21 7.49
C TYR A 114 4.05 -4.82 8.84
N VAL A 115 5.21 -5.37 9.14
CA VAL A 115 6.10 -4.87 10.20
C VAL A 115 7.08 -3.90 9.56
N VAL A 116 7.17 -2.70 10.11
CA VAL A 116 7.91 -1.58 9.51
C VAL A 116 9.00 -1.10 10.47
N ARG A 117 10.20 -0.88 9.92
CA ARG A 117 11.36 -0.35 10.64
C ARG A 117 11.89 0.88 9.95
N GLU A 118 12.49 1.77 10.74
CA GLU A 118 13.24 2.91 10.20
C GLU A 118 14.49 2.42 9.44
N ALA A 119 14.84 3.13 8.37
CA ALA A 119 16.05 2.86 7.58
C ALA A 119 16.60 4.18 7.00
N GLY A 120 17.57 4.77 7.70
CA GLY A 120 18.07 6.11 7.36
C GLY A 120 16.96 7.15 7.42
N GLU A 121 16.78 7.91 6.34
CA GLU A 121 15.72 8.92 6.19
C GLU A 121 14.35 8.31 5.80
N GLY A 122 14.29 6.99 5.59
CA GLY A 122 13.12 6.27 5.10
C GLY A 122 12.66 5.14 6.03
N PHE A 123 11.89 4.24 5.45
CA PHE A 123 11.36 3.04 6.11
C PHE A 123 11.47 1.82 5.20
N VAL A 124 11.58 0.65 5.83
CA VAL A 124 11.45 -0.65 5.18
C VAL A 124 10.34 -1.41 5.88
N GLY A 125 9.43 -1.99 5.12
CA GLY A 125 8.37 -2.84 5.64
C GLY A 125 8.32 -4.19 4.96
N GLU A 126 8.02 -5.23 5.72
CA GLU A 126 7.88 -6.62 5.26
C GLU A 126 6.60 -7.23 5.83
N VAL A 127 5.93 -8.08 5.05
CA VAL A 127 4.76 -8.83 5.54
C VAL A 127 5.18 -9.72 6.71
N GLU A 128 4.34 -9.77 7.75
CA GLU A 128 4.56 -10.54 8.96
C GLU A 128 4.93 -12.02 8.66
N PRO A 129 5.80 -12.63 9.48
CA PRO A 129 6.18 -14.01 9.28
C PRO A 129 5.01 -14.98 9.50
N GLY A 130 5.09 -16.13 8.84
CA GLY A 130 4.18 -17.27 9.07
C GLY A 130 3.35 -17.69 7.86
N CYS A 131 3.60 -17.13 6.67
CA CYS A 131 2.96 -17.55 5.41
C CYS A 131 1.41 -17.48 5.46
N ARG A 132 0.87 -16.53 6.24
CA ARG A 132 -0.58 -16.42 6.50
C ARG A 132 -1.33 -15.43 5.61
N CYS A 133 -0.62 -14.52 4.92
CA CYS A 133 -1.26 -13.63 3.94
C CYS A 133 -1.63 -14.42 2.68
N LEU A 134 -2.76 -15.12 2.73
CA LEU A 134 -3.21 -15.99 1.64
C LEU A 134 -3.99 -15.17 0.59
N VAL A 135 -3.58 -15.32 -0.67
CA VAL A 135 -4.17 -14.64 -1.82
C VAL A 135 -4.55 -15.70 -2.85
N GLU A 136 -5.84 -15.78 -3.17
CA GLU A 136 -6.33 -16.64 -4.25
C GLU A 136 -6.28 -15.90 -5.59
N ARG A 137 -5.65 -16.51 -6.59
CA ARG A 137 -5.63 -15.99 -7.97
C ARG A 137 -5.89 -17.13 -8.95
N LYS A 138 -6.92 -16.97 -9.78
CA LYS A 138 -7.29 -17.95 -10.82
C LYS A 138 -7.43 -19.40 -10.29
N GLY A 139 -7.97 -19.56 -9.08
CA GLY A 139 -8.16 -20.86 -8.43
C GLY A 139 -6.90 -21.47 -7.80
N SER A 140 -5.79 -20.74 -7.73
CA SER A 140 -4.57 -21.13 -7.02
C SER A 140 -4.37 -20.25 -5.80
N LEU A 141 -4.17 -20.88 -4.65
CA LEU A 141 -3.90 -20.23 -3.37
C LEU A 141 -2.39 -20.05 -3.19
N ALA A 142 -1.93 -18.84 -2.90
CA ALA A 142 -0.53 -18.54 -2.63
C ALA A 142 -0.41 -17.67 -1.37
N TYR A 143 0.67 -17.82 -0.61
CA TYR A 143 1.00 -16.84 0.43
C TYR A 143 1.84 -15.70 -0.15
N LEU A 144 1.54 -14.47 0.27
CA LEU A 144 2.25 -13.27 -0.15
C LEU A 144 3.59 -13.15 0.61
N VAL A 145 4.67 -13.03 -0.14
CA VAL A 145 5.94 -12.48 0.31
C VAL A 145 6.05 -11.09 -0.31
N SER A 146 6.04 -10.06 0.53
CA SER A 146 6.13 -8.68 0.06
C SER A 146 6.98 -7.81 0.96
N SER A 147 7.70 -6.89 0.34
CA SER A 147 8.41 -5.83 1.02
C SER A 147 8.32 -4.51 0.26
N PHE A 148 8.50 -3.42 1.01
CA PHE A 148 8.64 -2.09 0.45
C PHE A 148 9.77 -1.31 1.13
N GLU A 149 10.34 -0.38 0.38
CA GLU A 149 11.26 0.64 0.84
C GLU A 149 10.66 2.00 0.44
N ILE A 150 10.65 2.98 1.33
CA ILE A 150 10.11 4.31 1.03
C ILE A 150 10.96 5.41 1.66
N ASP A 151 11.25 6.45 0.89
CA ASP A 151 11.91 7.67 1.33
C ASP A 151 11.25 8.91 0.68
N ALA A 152 11.88 10.08 0.83
CA ALA A 152 11.38 11.32 0.24
C ALA A 152 11.31 11.28 -1.30
N ARG A 153 12.21 10.54 -1.95
CA ARG A 153 12.34 10.48 -3.42
C ARG A 153 11.30 9.56 -4.04
N GLY A 154 11.00 8.44 -3.38
CA GLY A 154 10.11 7.45 -3.98
C GLY A 154 9.86 6.23 -3.12
N MET A 155 9.33 5.20 -3.78
CA MET A 155 8.96 3.93 -3.18
C MET A 155 9.40 2.78 -4.07
N ARG A 156 9.97 1.75 -3.47
CA ARG A 156 10.33 0.50 -4.14
C ARG A 156 9.52 -0.62 -3.51
N THR A 157 8.92 -1.49 -4.33
CA THR A 157 8.08 -2.58 -3.82
C THR A 157 8.38 -3.88 -4.54
N ILE A 158 8.24 -5.00 -3.83
CA ILE A 158 8.28 -6.31 -4.43
C ILE A 158 7.17 -7.16 -3.84
N ASP A 159 6.36 -7.75 -4.73
CA ASP A 159 5.27 -8.65 -4.38
C ASP A 159 5.49 -9.98 -5.09
N ARG A 160 5.48 -11.08 -4.33
CA ARG A 160 5.58 -12.46 -4.82
C ARG A 160 4.58 -13.35 -4.12
N GLY A 161 3.92 -14.21 -4.87
CA GLY A 161 3.08 -15.26 -4.32
C GLY A 161 3.81 -16.58 -4.38
N HIS A 162 3.85 -17.29 -3.26
CA HIS A 162 4.48 -18.59 -3.14
C HIS A 162 3.46 -19.68 -2.82
N ASP A 163 3.68 -20.87 -3.36
CA ASP A 163 2.86 -22.04 -3.08
C ASP A 163 2.99 -22.43 -1.60
N PRO A 164 1.88 -22.60 -0.84
CA PRO A 164 1.94 -22.91 0.58
C PRO A 164 2.59 -24.26 0.94
N VAL A 165 2.75 -25.17 -0.02
CA VAL A 165 3.29 -26.52 0.21
C VAL A 165 4.73 -26.63 -0.26
N SER A 166 5.01 -26.22 -1.50
CA SER A 166 6.34 -26.33 -2.13
C SER A 166 7.22 -25.09 -1.93
N HIS A 167 6.63 -23.96 -1.52
CA HIS A 167 7.29 -22.65 -1.42
C HIS A 167 7.84 -22.10 -2.75
N GLU A 168 7.51 -22.73 -3.88
CA GLU A 168 7.87 -22.24 -5.20
C GLU A 168 7.10 -20.94 -5.51
N GLN A 169 7.75 -20.01 -6.21
CA GLN A 169 7.11 -18.77 -6.62
C GLN A 169 6.08 -19.05 -7.72
N LEU A 170 4.80 -18.80 -7.43
CA LEU A 170 3.68 -18.99 -8.36
C LEU A 170 3.42 -17.75 -9.21
N TRP A 171 3.55 -16.56 -8.61
CA TRP A 171 3.29 -15.29 -9.29
C TRP A 171 4.08 -14.15 -8.65
N GLY A 172 3.98 -12.96 -9.26
CA GLY A 172 4.60 -11.74 -8.77
C GLY A 172 5.78 -11.34 -9.62
N SER A 173 6.59 -10.42 -9.10
CA SER A 173 7.62 -9.83 -9.95
C SER A 173 8.78 -10.78 -10.23
N LEU A 174 9.02 -11.01 -11.53
CA LEU A 174 10.13 -11.81 -12.06
C LEU A 174 11.34 -10.93 -12.42
N ALA A 175 11.09 -9.75 -12.99
CA ALA A 175 12.13 -8.86 -13.50
C ALA A 175 12.86 -8.07 -12.40
N GLY A 176 12.29 -8.04 -11.18
CA GLY A 176 12.83 -7.26 -10.07
C GLY A 176 11.76 -6.41 -9.38
N PRO A 177 12.14 -5.56 -8.43
CA PRO A 177 11.21 -4.66 -7.74
C PRO A 177 10.56 -3.65 -8.70
N PHE A 178 9.35 -3.19 -8.39
CA PHE A 178 8.83 -1.96 -9.00
C PHE A 178 9.48 -0.76 -8.34
N GLU A 179 9.92 0.19 -9.14
CA GLU A 179 10.57 1.43 -8.71
C GLU A 179 9.69 2.62 -9.05
N PHE A 180 9.12 3.25 -8.03
CA PHE A 180 8.22 4.37 -8.19
C PHE A 180 8.87 5.68 -7.73
N GLU A 181 8.76 6.69 -8.58
CA GLU A 181 9.08 8.08 -8.24
C GLU A 181 7.86 8.76 -7.64
N ARG A 182 8.08 9.64 -6.66
CA ARG A 182 7.01 10.47 -6.11
C ARG A 182 6.56 11.50 -7.15
N THR A 183 5.25 11.57 -7.37
CA THR A 183 4.60 12.51 -8.31
C THR A 183 3.75 13.56 -7.61
N HIS A 184 3.25 13.24 -6.42
CA HIS A 184 2.38 14.14 -5.65
C HIS A 184 2.67 13.99 -4.15
N ASP A 185 2.46 15.08 -3.42
CA ASP A 185 2.49 15.12 -1.96
C ASP A 185 1.09 15.42 -1.43
N TYR A 186 0.58 14.53 -0.59
CA TYR A 186 -0.75 14.65 0.04
C TYR A 186 -0.64 14.75 1.56
N SER A 187 0.55 15.05 2.08
CA SER A 187 0.80 15.14 3.53
C SER A 187 0.05 16.29 4.21
N GLU A 188 -0.31 17.34 3.48
CA GLU A 188 -1.15 18.45 3.97
C GLU A 188 -2.59 18.00 4.31
N GLU A 189 -3.04 16.85 3.79
CA GLU A 189 -4.36 16.28 4.09
C GLU A 189 -4.36 15.48 5.42
N ILE A 190 -3.20 15.32 6.04
CA ILE A 190 -3.07 14.62 7.33
C ILE A 190 -3.62 15.53 8.43
N PRO A 191 -4.61 15.08 9.23
CA PRO A 191 -5.15 15.88 10.32
C PRO A 191 -4.07 16.30 11.32
N THR A 192 -4.09 17.56 11.73
CA THR A 192 -3.15 18.08 12.75
C THR A 192 -3.22 17.28 14.05
N SER A 193 -4.39 16.79 14.42
CA SER A 193 -4.63 15.92 15.58
C SER A 193 -3.87 14.59 15.53
N TRP A 194 -3.44 14.12 14.35
CA TRP A 194 -2.63 12.91 14.21
C TRP A 194 -1.15 13.20 14.52
N ILE A 195 -0.66 14.36 14.10
CA ILE A 195 0.77 14.70 14.01
C ILE A 195 1.26 15.69 15.07
N GLN A 196 0.37 16.40 15.76
CA GLN A 196 0.72 17.24 16.90
C GLN A 196 0.74 16.39 18.18
N VAL A 197 1.94 16.10 18.66
CA VAL A 197 2.23 15.66 20.04
C VAL A 197 3.39 16.50 20.54
#